data_AF-A0A534K1S4-F1
#
_entry.id   AF-A0A534K1S4-F1
#
_cell.length_a   1.000
_cell.length_b   1.000
_cell.length_c   1.000
_cell.angle_alpha   90.00
_cell.angle_beta   90.00
_cell.angle_gamma   90.00
#
_symmetry.space_group_name_H-M   'P 1'
#
loop_
_entity.id
_entity.type
_entity.pdbx_description
1 polymer ?
#
loop_
_entity_poly.entity_id
_entity_poly.type
_entity_poly.pdbx_seq_one_letter_code
_entity_poly.pdbx_strand_id
1 'polypeptide(L)' 'MSPANGPKVGYVVKRYPRYSQTFVVNEILAHEAAGVPIEIFSLRQPVDAHFQDFIGRVRAPVTYLQSPDRRPSELWPDL' A
#
# COMPACT_ATOMS: atom_id res chain seq x y z
N MET A 1 -19.78 -11.85 11.92
CA MET A 1 -18.45 -11.41 12.38
C MET A 1 -18.45 -9.90 12.36
N SER A 2 -18.51 -9.26 13.53
CA SER A 2 -18.33 -7.80 13.63
C SER A 2 -16.92 -7.45 13.11
N PRO A 3 -16.73 -6.36 12.36
CA PRO A 3 -15.40 -5.94 11.94
C PRO A 3 -14.55 -5.77 13.20
N ALA A 4 -13.36 -6.36 13.21
CA ALA A 4 -12.43 -6.31 14.33
C ALA A 4 -12.27 -4.84 14.75
N ASN A 5 -12.61 -4.53 16.01
CA ASN A 5 -12.54 -3.21 16.62
C ASN A 5 -11.09 -2.77 16.91
N GLY A 6 -10.14 -3.25 16.10
CA GLY A 6 -8.71 -2.99 16.19
C GLY A 6 -8.29 -1.82 15.31
N PRO A 7 -7.10 -1.26 15.56
CA PRO A 7 -6.57 -0.17 14.75
C PRO A 7 -6.44 -0.62 13.29
N LYS A 8 -6.92 0.23 12.37
CA LYS A 8 -6.68 0.05 10.93
C LYS A 8 -5.34 0.68 10.57
N VAL A 9 -4.59 0.02 9.70
CA VAL A 9 -3.27 0.50 9.26
C VAL A 9 -3.34 0.90 7.79
N GLY A 10 -2.89 2.11 7.49
CA GLY A 10 -2.75 2.62 6.12
C GLY A 10 -1.29 2.67 5.69
N TYR A 11 -0.96 2.01 4.59
CA TYR A 11 0.37 2.10 3.97
C TYR A 11 0.34 3.11 2.83
N VAL A 12 1.12 4.19 2.93
CA VAL A 12 1.29 5.17 1.84
C VAL A 12 2.69 5.02 1.26
N VAL A 13 2.77 4.63 -0.01
CA VAL A 13 4.02 4.26 -0.68
C VAL A 13 4.15 4.94 -2.03
N LYS A 14 5.40 5.19 -2.45
CA LYS A 14 5.67 5.78 -3.77
C LYS A 14 5.21 4.89 -4.91
N ARG A 15 5.39 3.57 -4.79
CA ARG A 15 5.00 2.56 -5.77
C ARG A 15 4.84 1.23 -5.07
N TYR A 16 3.78 0.49 -5.41
CA TYR A 16 3.53 -0.86 -4.93
C TYR A 16 2.83 -1.71 -5.99
N PRO A 17 3.15 -3.01 -6.09
CA PRO A 17 4.32 -3.65 -5.49
C PRO A 17 5.63 -3.15 -6.12
N ARG A 18 6.74 -3.34 -5.40
CA ARG A 18 8.09 -3.05 -5.90
C ARG A 18 9.03 -4.19 -5.53
N TYR A 19 9.68 -4.77 -6.53
CA TYR A 19 10.51 -5.97 -6.36
C TYR A 19 11.61 -5.81 -5.31
N SER A 20 12.28 -4.67 -5.31
CA SER A 20 13.38 -4.35 -4.37
C SER A 20 12.93 -3.96 -2.96
N GLN A 21 11.62 -3.89 -2.68
CA GLN A 21 11.08 -3.48 -1.38
C GLN A 21 10.36 -4.64 -0.68
N THR A 22 11.09 -5.73 -0.46
CA THR A 22 10.59 -6.94 0.20
C THR A 22 10.14 -6.71 1.64
N PHE A 23 10.74 -5.73 2.36
CA PHE A 23 10.40 -5.44 3.76
C PHE A 23 8.95 -4.98 3.92
N VAL A 24 8.43 -4.14 3.01
CA VAL A 24 7.05 -3.61 3.07
C VAL A 24 6.06 -4.75 2.96
N VAL A 25 6.31 -5.70 2.05
CA VAL A 25 5.44 -6.86 1.85
C VAL A 25 5.48 -7.79 3.06
N ASN A 26 6.66 -8.06 3.62
CA ASN A 26 6.77 -8.90 4.82
C ASN A 26 6.04 -8.31 6.02
N GLU A 27 6.10 -6.99 6.20
CA GLU A 27 5.37 -6.27 7.24
C GLU A 27 3.85 -6.37 7.05
N ILE A 28 3.37 -6.10 5.83
CA ILE A 28 1.95 -6.23 5.48
C ILE A 28 1.46 -7.66 5.76
N LEU A 29 2.21 -8.68 5.33
CA LEU A 29 1.86 -10.09 5.57
C LEU A 29 1.81 -10.41 7.07
N ALA A 30 2.71 -9.85 7.88
CA ALA A 30 2.71 -10.03 9.33
C ALA A 30 1.48 -9.38 9.99
N HIS A 31 1.08 -8.18 9.54
CA HIS A 31 -0.14 -7.52 10.01
C HIS A 31 -1.41 -8.26 9.57
N GLU A 32 -1.48 -8.76 8.34
CA GLU A 32 -2.59 -9.60 7.89
C GLU A 32 -2.70 -10.88 8.71
N ALA A 33 -1.57 -11.53 9.01
CA ALA A 33 -1.52 -12.72 9.86
C ALA A 33 -1.97 -12.43 11.30
N ALA A 34 -1.74 -11.20 11.79
CA ALA A 34 -2.23 -10.73 13.08
C ALA A 34 -3.70 -10.28 13.06
N GLY A 35 -4.39 -10.36 11.91
CA GLY A 35 -5.78 -9.95 11.75
C GLY A 35 -6.00 -8.44 11.72
N VAL A 36 -4.95 -7.66 11.46
CA VAL A 36 -5.03 -6.19 11.35
C VAL A 36 -5.67 -5.84 9.99
N PRO A 37 -6.71 -5.00 9.95
CA PRO A 37 -7.24 -4.49 8.68
C PRO A 37 -6.27 -3.50 8.04
N ILE A 38 -5.94 -3.72 6.77
CA ILE A 38 -4.94 -2.93 6.03
C ILE A 38 -5.56 -2.33 4.77
N GLU A 39 -5.15 -1.10 4.44
CA GLU A 39 -5.38 -0.49 3.13
C GLU A 39 -4.07 0.11 2.60
N ILE A 40 -3.78 -0.14 1.32
CA ILE A 40 -2.53 0.30 0.68
C ILE A 40 -2.85 1.41 -0.33
N PHE A 41 -2.15 2.53 -0.22
CA PHE A 41 -2.22 3.66 -1.15
C PHE A 41 -0.90 3.81 -1.88
N SER A 42 -0.92 3.59 -3.19
CA SER A 42 0.26 3.74 -4.04
C SER A 42 0.18 4.99 -4.89
N LEU A 43 1.20 5.84 -4.78
CA LEU A 43 1.32 7.05 -5.59
C LEU A 43 1.58 6.75 -7.07
N ARG A 44 2.12 5.58 -7.43
CA ARG A 44 2.44 5.23 -8.81
C ARG A 44 1.99 3.79 -9.11
N GLN A 45 1.64 3.53 -10.36
CA GLN A 45 1.43 2.17 -10.86
C GLN A 45 2.71 1.32 -10.69
N PRO A 46 2.58 -0.01 -10.48
CA PRO A 46 3.72 -0.92 -10.53
C PRO A 46 4.35 -0.89 -11.92
N VAL A 47 5.65 -1.14 -11.98
CA VAL A 47 6.41 -1.15 -13.25
C VAL A 47 7.08 -2.49 -13.49
N ASP A 48 7.18 -3.32 -12.45
CA ASP A 48 7.80 -4.64 -12.54
C ASP A 48 6.71 -5.68 -12.84
N ALA A 49 6.82 -6.34 -14.00
CA ALA A 49 5.96 -7.48 -14.36
C ALA A 49 6.34 -8.78 -13.62
N HIS A 50 7.49 -8.80 -12.95
CA HIS A 50 7.96 -9.93 -12.18
C HIS A 50 7.34 -9.92 -10.79
N PHE A 51 6.15 -10.50 -10.69
CA PHE A 51 5.54 -10.86 -9.43
C PHE A 51 6.20 -12.15 -8.92
N GLN A 52 6.89 -12.06 -7.78
CA GLN A 52 7.25 -13.27 -7.05
C GLN A 52 6.03 -13.77 -6.27
N ASP A 53 5.98 -15.08 -6.04
CA ASP A 53 4.90 -15.76 -5.30
C ASP A 53 4.56 -15.07 -3.97
N PHE A 54 5.56 -14.50 -3.27
CA PHE A 54 5.35 -13.88 -1.97
C PHE A 54 4.56 -12.57 -2.04
N ILE A 55 4.67 -11.79 -3.13
CA ILE A 55 3.90 -10.55 -3.33
C ILE A 55 2.42 -10.89 -3.55
N GLY A 56 2.15 -11.97 -4.28
CA GLY A 56 0.79 -12.47 -4.53
C GLY A 56 0.05 -12.94 -3.29
N ARG A 57 0.72 -13.05 -2.13
CA ARG A 57 0.10 -13.45 -0.86
C ARG A 57 -0.62 -12.30 -0.15
N VAL A 58 -0.30 -11.05 -0.48
CA VAL A 58 -0.94 -9.87 0.13
C VAL A 58 -2.39 -9.80 -0.34
N ARG A 59 -3.31 -9.67 0.62
CA ARG A 59 -4.76 -9.63 0.39
C ARG A 59 -5.33 -8.23 0.52
N ALA A 60 -4.59 -7.32 1.16
CA ALA A 60 -4.98 -5.94 1.37
C ALA A 60 -5.24 -5.25 0.03
N PRO A 61 -6.35 -4.49 -0.08
CA PRO A 61 -6.66 -3.74 -1.28
C PRO A 61 -5.59 -2.67 -1.54
N VAL A 62 -5.31 -2.44 -2.83
CA VAL A 62 -4.39 -1.38 -3.29
C VAL A 62 -5.16 -0.34 -4.07
N THR A 63 -5.14 0.89 -3.57
CA THR A 63 -5.67 2.07 -4.24
C THR A 63 -4.52 2.83 -4.90
N TYR A 64 -4.58 2.97 -6.22
CA TYR A 64 -3.63 3.76 -7.00
C TYR A 64 -4.15 5.18 -7.17
N LEU A 65 -3.36 6.17 -6.76
CA LEU A 65 -3.78 7.57 -6.80
C LEU A 65 -3.74 8.14 -8.23
N GLN A 66 -4.87 8.69 -8.67
CA GLN A 66 -5.07 9.26 -10.01
C GLN A 66 -4.60 10.71 -10.10
N SER A 67 -3.36 11.04 -9.76
CA SER A 67 -2.74 12.37 -10.02
C SER A 67 -1.30 12.39 -9.50
N PRO A 68 -0.43 11.51 -9.99
CA PRO A 68 0.84 11.30 -9.32
C PRO A 68 1.84 12.44 -9.56
N ASP A 69 1.53 13.33 -10.51
CA ASP A 69 2.35 14.47 -10.93
C ASP A 69 1.84 15.82 -10.41
N ARG A 70 0.80 15.82 -9.55
CA ARG A 70 0.37 17.05 -8.89
C ARG A 70 1.47 17.56 -7.97
N ARG A 71 1.77 18.86 -8.08
CA ARG A 71 2.77 19.50 -7.23
C ARG A 71 2.18 19.74 -5.84
N PRO A 72 2.99 19.64 -4.76
CA PRO A 72 2.49 19.95 -3.41
C PRO A 72 1.82 21.32 -3.32
N SER A 73 2.34 22.33 -4.01
CA SER A 73 1.78 23.68 -4.08
C SER A 73 0.37 23.76 -4.70
N GLU A 74 -0.02 22.77 -5.50
CA GLU A 74 -1.37 22.70 -6.08
C GLU A 74 -2.37 22.05 -5.11
N LEU A 75 -1.88 21.29 -4.12
CA LEU A 75 -2.68 20.58 -3.14
C LEU A 75 -2.82 21.36 -1.82
N TRP A 76 -1.78 22.10 -1.45
CA TRP A 76 -1.76 22.99 -0.29
C TRP A 76 -1.32 24.38 -0.73
N PRO A 77 -2.23 25.19 -1.31
CA PRO A 77 -1.88 26.52 -1.79
C PRO A 77 -1.47 27.49 -0.68
N ASP A 78 -1.85 27.17 0.57
CA ASP A 78 -1.65 28.03 1.74
C ASP A 78 -0.50 27.56 2.65
N LEU A 79 0.29 26.55 2.24
CA LEU A 79 1.55 26.14 2.88
C LEU A 79 2.75 26.68 2.10
#